data_AF-F3AYI0-F1
#
_entry.id   AF-F3AYI0-F1
#
_cell.length_a   1.000
_cell.length_b   1.000
_cell.length_c   1.000
_cell.angle_alpha   90.00
_cell.angle_beta   90.00
_cell.angle_gamma   90.00
#
_symmetry.space_group_name_H-M   'P 1'
#
loop_
_entity.id
_entity.type
_entity.pdbx_description
1 polymer ?
#
loop_
_entity_poly.entity_id
_entity_poly.type
_entity_poly.pdbx_seq_one_letter_code
_entity_poly.pdbx_strand_id
1 'polypeptide(L)'
;MTEEWLDFIIDCRSGKSHNYDIVIGAMADDQIYNYISDYIEGVITRDQFWSLAKFKYPTHQINFCTEKALKCLEYRGFEEVV
;
A
#
# COMPACT_ATOMS: atom_id res chain seq x y z
N MET A 1 -5.20 -8.01 4.54
CA MET A 1 -5.66 -6.62 4.49
C MET A 1 -6.61 -6.43 5.66
N THR A 2 -6.43 -5.41 6.50
CA THR A 2 -7.26 -5.14 7.69
C THR A 2 -7.87 -3.74 7.61
N GLU A 3 -8.81 -3.42 8.50
CA GLU A 3 -9.42 -2.08 8.58
C GLU A 3 -8.36 -0.98 8.79
N GLU A 4 -7.40 -1.23 9.68
CA GLU A 4 -6.33 -0.29 9.99
C GLU A 4 -5.42 -0.05 8.79
N TRP A 5 -5.21 -1.08 7.95
CA TRP A 5 -4.48 -0.92 6.70
C TRP A 5 -5.23 0.00 5.74
N LEU A 6 -6.55 -0.16 5.60
CA LEU A 6 -7.34 0.67 4.70
C LEU A 6 -7.30 2.13 5.14
N ASP A 7 -7.52 2.39 6.43
CA ASP A 7 -7.44 3.74 7.00
C ASP A 7 -6.06 4.37 6.80
N PHE A 8 -5.00 3.60 7.03
CA PHE A 8 -3.64 4.07 6.81
C PHE A 8 -3.39 4.49 5.34
N ILE A 9 -3.85 3.69 4.38
CA ILE A 9 -3.66 4.00 2.95
C ILE A 9 -4.48 5.23 2.54
N ILE A 10 -5.72 5.36 3.03
CA ILE A 10 -6.56 6.54 2.78
C ILE A 10 -5.90 7.81 3.33
N ASP A 11 -5.37 7.74 4.55
CA ASP A 11 -4.68 8.86 5.19
C ASP A 11 -3.45 9.28 4.38
N CYS A 12 -2.64 8.33 3.93
CA CYS A 12 -1.49 8.60 3.07
C CYS A 12 -1.90 9.30 1.75
N ARG A 13 -2.98 8.82 1.10
CA ARG A 13 -3.48 9.40 -0.17
C ARG A 13 -4.16 10.74 0.00
N SER A 14 -4.70 11.00 1.18
CA SER A 14 -5.23 12.30 1.58
C SER A 14 -4.13 13.29 1.97
N GLY A 15 -2.85 12.92 1.83
CA GLY A 15 -1.69 13.76 2.11
C GLY A 15 -1.31 13.86 3.58
N LYS A 16 -1.85 13.00 4.45
CA LYS A 16 -1.42 12.95 5.86
C LYS A 16 -0.09 12.23 5.96
N SER A 17 0.89 12.90 6.56
CA SER A 17 2.20 12.33 6.82
C SER A 17 2.16 11.31 7.95
N HIS A 18 2.99 10.27 7.85
CA HIS A 18 3.27 9.31 8.92
C HIS A 18 4.74 9.35 9.32
N ASN A 19 5.08 8.81 10.48
CA ASN A 19 6.44 8.81 11.02
C ASN A 19 7.16 7.46 10.87
N TYR A 20 6.59 6.52 10.11
CA TYR A 20 7.22 5.22 9.86
C TYR A 20 8.39 5.33 8.87
N ASP A 21 9.52 4.75 9.23
CA ASP A 21 10.71 4.65 8.37
C ASP A 21 10.55 3.57 7.28
N ILE A 22 9.89 2.46 7.61
CA ILE A 22 9.60 1.34 6.70
C ILE A 22 8.13 0.99 6.84
N VAL A 23 7.43 0.84 5.71
CA VAL A 23 6.05 0.37 5.64
C VAL A 23 6.00 -0.96 4.90
N ILE A 24 5.40 -1.97 5.54
CA ILE A 24 5.22 -3.30 4.95
C ILE A 24 3.72 -3.59 4.92
N GLY A 25 3.21 -3.98 3.75
CA GLY A 25 1.77 -4.20 3.62
C GLY A 25 1.35 -4.83 2.31
N ALA A 26 0.03 -4.95 2.15
CA ALA A 26 -0.57 -5.33 0.90
C ALA A 26 -0.27 -4.26 -0.17
N MET A 27 0.20 -4.70 -1.34
CA MET A 27 0.34 -3.84 -2.50
C MET A 27 -1.05 -3.32 -2.90
N ALA A 28 -1.17 -2.00 -3.03
CA ALA A 28 -2.32 -1.39 -3.67
C ALA A 28 -2.03 -1.31 -5.19
N ASP A 29 -2.24 -2.42 -5.89
CA ASP A 29 -2.16 -2.49 -7.35
C ASP A 29 -3.17 -1.54 -8.03
N ASP A 30 -3.13 -1.41 -9.37
CA ASP A 30 -4.03 -0.49 -10.10
C ASP A 30 -5.52 -0.71 -9.78
N GLN A 31 -5.94 -1.94 -9.49
CA GLN A 31 -7.34 -2.23 -9.20
C GLN A 31 -7.72 -1.89 -7.75
N ILE A 32 -6.89 -2.26 -6.78
CA ILE A 32 -7.06 -1.84 -5.39
C ILE A 32 -6.95 -0.31 -5.29
N TYR A 33 -6.08 0.31 -6.10
CA TYR A 33 -5.99 1.75 -6.23
C TYR A 33 -7.32 2.36 -6.62
N ASN A 34 -7.95 1.87 -7.69
CA ASN A 34 -9.25 2.35 -8.16
C ASN A 34 -10.32 2.22 -7.08
N TYR A 35 -10.43 1.07 -6.40
CA TYR A 35 -11.42 0.89 -5.33
C TYR A 35 -11.23 1.84 -4.16
N ILE A 36 -9.98 2.13 -3.79
CA ILE A 36 -9.70 3.11 -2.73
C ILE A 36 -10.07 4.52 -3.19
N SER A 37 -9.79 4.89 -4.45
CA SER A 37 -10.17 6.18 -5.01
C SER A 37 -11.70 6.34 -5.06
N ASP A 38 -12.41 5.33 -5.56
CA ASP A 38 -13.87 5.26 -5.57
C ASP A 38 -14.45 5.39 -4.16
N TYR A 39 -13.80 4.78 -3.15
CA TYR A 39 -14.21 4.91 -1.76
C TYR A 39 -13.98 6.32 -1.22
N ILE A 40 -12.83 6.95 -1.50
CA ILE A 40 -12.52 8.33 -1.09
C ILE A 40 -13.49 9.33 -1.74
N GLU A 41 -13.87 9.10 -2.99
CA GLU A 41 -14.84 9.91 -3.73
C GLU A 41 -16.30 9.63 -3.31
N GLY A 42 -16.54 8.62 -2.47
CA GLY A 42 -17.87 8.24 -1.99
C GLY A 42 -18.71 7.47 -3.01
N VAL A 43 -18.09 6.98 -4.09
CA VAL A 43 -18.72 6.17 -5.15
C VAL A 43 -19.08 4.78 -4.63
N ILE A 44 -18.21 4.19 -3.80
CA ILE A 44 -18.47 2.89 -3.14
C ILE A 44 -18.42 3.02 -1.62
N THR A 45 -19.20 2.18 -0.93
CA THR A 45 -19.15 2.07 0.53
C THR A 45 -17.96 1.23 0.99
N ARG A 46 -17.64 1.32 2.28
CA ARG A 46 -16.59 0.50 2.91
C ARG A 46 -16.86 -1.00 2.79
N ASP A 47 -18.11 -1.41 2.95
CA ASP A 47 -18.51 -2.82 2.78
C ASP A 47 -18.36 -3.31 1.34
N GLN A 48 -18.64 -2.43 0.37
CA GLN A 48 -18.42 -2.71 -1.05
C GLN A 48 -16.93 -2.84 -1.36
N PHE A 49 -16.08 -1.97 -0.81
CA PHE A 49 -14.63 -2.09 -0.92
C PHE A 49 -14.15 -3.47 -0.47
N TRP A 50 -14.52 -3.91 0.72
CA TRP A 50 -14.10 -5.23 1.23
C TRP A 50 -14.67 -6.40 0.43
N SER A 51 -15.90 -6.25 -0.08
CA SER A 51 -16.51 -7.24 -0.96
C SER A 51 -15.76 -7.41 -2.29
N LEU A 52 -15.16 -6.34 -2.80
CA LEU A 52 -14.31 -6.36 -4.00
C LEU A 52 -12.89 -6.86 -3.69
N ALA A 53 -12.32 -6.39 -2.58
CA ALA A 53 -10.95 -6.72 -2.16
C ALA A 53 -10.77 -8.18 -1.71
N LYS A 54 -11.82 -8.86 -1.23
CA LYS A 54 -11.73 -10.26 -0.73
C LYS A 54 -11.26 -11.28 -1.77
N PHE A 55 -11.37 -10.97 -3.05
CA PHE A 55 -10.94 -11.84 -4.16
C PHE A 55 -9.52 -11.54 -4.64
N LYS A 56 -8.82 -10.59 -4.00
CA LYS A 56 -7.45 -10.22 -4.32
C LYS A 56 -6.49 -10.88 -3.33
N TYR A 57 -5.48 -11.53 -3.86
CA TYR A 57 -4.34 -12.01 -3.08
C TYR A 57 -3.33 -10.87 -3.01
N PRO A 58 -3.21 -10.17 -1.86
CA PRO A 58 -2.28 -9.07 -1.74
C PRO A 58 -0.85 -9.60 -1.81
N THR A 59 -0.05 -9.08 -2.74
CA THR A 59 1.40 -9.24 -2.69
C THR A 59 1.96 -8.38 -1.54
N HIS A 60 3.07 -8.84 -0.96
CA HIS A 60 3.78 -8.06 0.06
C HIS A 60 4.66 -7.01 -0.61
N GLN A 61 4.37 -5.74 -0.33
CA GLN A 61 5.20 -4.61 -0.70
C GLN A 61 5.95 -4.09 0.52
N ILE A 62 7.19 -3.66 0.31
CA ILE A 62 8.01 -2.97 1.29
C ILE A 62 8.34 -1.59 0.71
N ASN A 63 8.03 -0.53 1.46
CA ASN A 63 8.38 0.84 1.12
C ASN A 63 9.39 1.38 2.15
N PHE A 64 10.48 1.95 1.66
CA PHE A 64 11.52 2.59 2.47
C PHE A 64 11.31 4.10 2.39
N CYS A 65 10.83 4.71 3.47
CA CYS A 65 10.39 6.10 3.48
C CYS A 65 11.50 7.08 3.90
N THR A 66 12.62 6.58 4.45
CA THR A 66 13.74 7.42 4.90
C THR A 66 15.10 6.87 4.47
N GLU A 67 16.09 7.75 4.37
CA GLU A 67 17.49 7.34 4.09
C GLU A 67 18.05 6.40 5.15
N LYS A 68 17.62 6.54 6.41
CA LYS A 68 18.04 5.65 7.50
C LYS A 68 17.58 4.22 7.25
N ALA A 69 16.36 4.05 6.72
CA ALA A 69 15.80 2.75 6.39
C ALA A 69 16.61 2.02 5.30
N LEU A 70 17.19 2.76 4.35
CA LEU A 70 18.04 2.18 3.30
C LEU A 70 19.31 1.53 3.86
N LYS A 71 19.78 1.96 5.05
CA LYS A 71 20.95 1.35 5.71
C LYS A 71 20.69 -0.06 6.23
N CYS A 72 19.43 -0.51 6.25
CA CYS A 72 19.06 -1.89 6.55
C CYS A 72 19.26 -2.83 5.35
N LEU A 73 19.48 -2.29 4.15
CA LEU A 73 19.70 -3.07 2.94
C LEU A 73 21.19 -3.39 2.78
N GLU A 74 21.47 -4.63 2.42
CA GLU A 74 22.79 -5.08 2.01
C GLU A 74 22.78 -5.34 0.50
N TYR A 75 23.66 -4.66 -0.22
CA TYR A 75 23.82 -4.89 -1.65
C TYR A 75 24.42 -6.28 -1.89
N ARG A 76 23.72 -7.12 -2.68
CA ARG A 76 24.17 -8.49 -3.00
C ARG A 76 24.70 -8.66 -4.42
N GLY A 77 24.30 -7.79 -5.36
CA GLY A 77 24.63 -7.92 -6.77
C GLY A 77 23.57 -7.28 -7.67
N PHE A 78 23.76 -7.36 -8.98
CA PHE A 78 22.77 -7.01 -9.99
C PHE A 78 22.82 -8.03 -11.13
N GLU A 79 21.70 -8.18 -11.84
CA GLU A 79 21.56 -9.01 -13.04
C GLU A 79 20.86 -8.19 -14.12
N GLU A 80 21.34 -8.30 -15.36
CA GLU A 80 20.69 -7.71 -16.53
C GLU A 80 19.86 -8.80 -17.22
N VAL A 81 18.56 -8.60 -17.29
CA VAL A 81 17.64 -9.53 -17.97
C VAL A 81 17.45 -9.02 -19.40
N VAL A 82 17.89 -9.82 -20.37
CA VAL A 82 17.79 -9.55 -21.82
C VAL A 82 16.39 -9.83 -22.35
#